data_AF-A0A5C7AWD6-F1
#
_entry.id   AF-A0A5C7AWD6-F1
#
_cell.length_a   1.000
_cell.length_b   1.000
_cell.length_c   1.000
_cell.angle_alpha   90.00
_cell.angle_beta   90.00
_cell.angle_gamma   90.00
#
_symmetry.space_group_name_H-M   'P 1'
#
loop_
_entity.id
_entity.type
_entity.pdbx_description
1 polymer ?
#
loop_
_entity_poly.entity_id
_entity_poly.type
_entity_poly.pdbx_seq_one_letter_code
_entity_poly.pdbx_strand_id
1 'polypeptide(L)'
;MSKPTNNKSKQAYFKAKEKVNHVKIFYVHLVGYLIAVGLMGYNIYYIHIYTSKYTNFFTWFNSIFIVAWTVFIVLHWRWAIKGKTFFSKGWEAKKAKKYIEKQSTKEETTMWE
;
A
#
# COMPACT_ATOMS: atom_id res chain seq x y z
N MET A 1 -40.74 -2.35 -5.32
CA MET A 1 -39.35 -2.24 -5.81
C MET A 1 -38.68 -1.04 -5.14
N SER A 2 -37.96 -1.24 -4.03
CA SER A 2 -37.40 -0.14 -3.23
C SER A 2 -36.15 0.43 -3.92
N LYS A 3 -36.18 1.72 -4.30
CA LYS A 3 -35.04 2.43 -4.90
C LYS A 3 -33.83 2.34 -3.94
N PRO A 4 -32.64 1.91 -4.40
CA PRO A 4 -31.46 1.88 -3.55
C PRO A 4 -31.06 3.33 -3.22
N THR A 5 -31.22 3.70 -1.95
CA THR A 5 -30.91 5.02 -1.39
C THR A 5 -29.46 5.45 -1.69
N ASN A 6 -29.29 6.58 -2.37
CA ASN A 6 -28.02 7.27 -2.71
C ASN A 6 -26.97 7.28 -1.55
N ASN A 7 -27.43 7.34 -0.30
CA ASN A 7 -26.59 7.27 0.90
C ASN A 7 -25.67 6.02 0.93
N LYS A 8 -26.21 4.82 0.66
CA LYS A 8 -25.46 3.56 0.77
C LYS A 8 -24.31 3.48 -0.25
N SER A 9 -24.53 3.99 -1.47
CA SER A 9 -23.49 4.07 -2.50
C SER A 9 -22.39 5.06 -2.13
N LYS A 10 -22.73 6.20 -1.51
CA LYS A 10 -21.77 7.20 -1.06
C LYS A 10 -20.88 6.66 0.07
N GLN A 11 -21.48 6.02 1.07
CA GLN A 11 -20.73 5.38 2.17
C GLN A 11 -19.82 4.25 1.68
N ALA A 12 -20.28 3.42 0.75
CA ALA A 12 -19.44 2.36 0.15
C ALA A 12 -18.25 2.94 -0.61
N TYR A 13 -18.43 4.06 -1.31
CA TYR A 13 -17.35 4.78 -1.99
C TYR A 13 -16.31 5.35 -1.02
N PHE A 14 -16.76 6.00 0.06
CA PHE A 14 -15.86 6.53 1.09
C PHE A 14 -15.05 5.42 1.78
N LYS A 15 -15.69 4.32 2.18
CA LYS A 15 -15.00 3.15 2.76
C LYS A 15 -13.98 2.55 1.81
N ALA A 16 -14.25 2.53 0.50
CA ALA A 16 -13.30 2.06 -0.49
C ALA A 16 -12.12 3.03 -0.67
N LYS A 17 -12.38 4.35 -0.66
CA LYS A 17 -11.36 5.39 -0.77
C LYS A 17 -10.41 5.39 0.42
N GLU A 18 -10.94 5.25 1.63
CA GLU A 18 -10.18 5.21 2.88
C GLU A 18 -9.20 4.02 2.90
N LYS A 19 -9.68 2.83 2.48
CA LYS A 19 -8.84 1.64 2.33
C LYS A 19 -7.68 1.85 1.35
N VAL A 20 -7.91 2.50 0.22
CA VAL A 20 -6.85 2.79 -0.76
C VAL A 20 -5.83 3.78 -0.19
N ASN A 21 -6.29 4.74 0.61
CA ASN A 21 -5.40 5.73 1.23
C ASN A 21 -4.45 5.07 2.25
N HIS A 22 -4.95 4.13 3.06
CA HIS A 22 -4.10 3.36 3.98
C HIS A 22 -3.03 2.55 3.26
N VAL A 23 -3.38 1.92 2.14
CA VAL A 23 -2.41 1.15 1.33
C VAL A 23 -1.37 2.09 0.69
N LYS A 24 -1.78 3.26 0.19
CA LYS A 24 -0.83 4.25 -0.35
C LYS A 24 0.18 4.71 0.69
N ILE A 25 -0.27 5.02 1.90
CA ILE A 25 0.60 5.43 3.00
C ILE A 25 1.58 4.31 3.36
N PHE A 26 1.11 3.05 3.41
CA PHE A 26 1.99 1.89 3.60
C PHE A 26 3.10 1.81 2.54
N TYR A 27 2.77 1.98 1.25
CA TYR A 27 3.77 1.92 0.17
C TYR A 27 4.80 3.05 0.27
N VAL A 28 4.40 4.26 0.65
CA VAL A 28 5.35 5.37 0.87
C VAL A 28 6.33 5.03 1.99
N HIS A 29 5.85 4.45 3.10
CA HIS A 29 6.71 4.02 4.20
C HIS A 29 7.65 2.86 3.78
N LEU A 30 7.15 1.91 2.98
CA LEU A 30 7.94 0.80 2.46
C LEU A 30 9.06 1.28 1.53
N VAL A 31 8.75 2.20 0.60
CA VAL A 31 9.74 2.78 -0.31
C VAL A 31 10.76 3.61 0.46
N GLY A 32 10.31 4.44 1.42
CA GLY A 32 11.20 5.18 2.31
C GLY A 32 12.14 4.28 3.09
N TYR A 33 11.65 3.13 3.58
CA TYR A 33 12.46 2.12 4.25
C TYR A 33 13.51 1.50 3.32
N LEU A 34 13.15 1.11 2.09
CA LEU A 34 14.11 0.55 1.13
C LEU A 34 15.24 1.54 0.82
N ILE A 35 14.91 2.82 0.66
CA ILE A 35 15.89 3.89 0.45
C ILE A 35 16.77 4.06 1.69
N ALA A 36 16.17 4.13 2.89
CA ALA A 36 16.91 4.32 4.14
C ALA A 36 17.87 3.15 4.42
N VAL A 37 17.44 1.90 4.20
CA VAL A 37 18.27 0.71 4.35
C VAL A 37 19.41 0.71 3.32
N GLY A 38 19.11 1.05 2.06
CA GLY A 38 20.14 1.18 1.02
C GLY A 38 21.18 2.25 1.35
N LEU A 39 20.74 3.40 1.85
CA LEU A 39 21.63 4.50 2.24
C LEU A 39 22.47 4.14 3.48
N MET A 40 21.88 3.48 4.47
CA MET A 40 22.60 2.96 5.65
C MET A 40 23.64 1.91 5.26
N GLY A 41 23.28 0.95 4.40
CA GLY A 41 24.20 -0.07 3.90
C GLY A 41 25.36 0.53 3.10
N TYR A 42 25.07 1.51 2.24
CA TYR A 42 26.09 2.27 1.52
C TYR A 42 27.02 3.04 2.47
N ASN A 43 26.46 3.69 3.49
CA ASN A 43 27.25 4.42 4.49
C ASN A 43 28.18 3.49 5.28
N ILE A 44 27.70 2.31 5.69
CA ILE A 44 28.52 1.29 6.35
C ILE A 44 29.63 0.80 5.41
N TYR A 45 29.34 0.53 4.14
CA TYR A 45 30.35 0.11 3.16
C TYR A 45 31.46 1.15 3.00
N TYR A 46 31.11 2.43 2.88
CA TYR A 46 32.10 3.52 2.83
C TYR A 46 32.91 3.63 4.12
N ILE A 47 32.26 3.67 5.29
CA ILE A 47 32.97 3.82 6.57
C ILE A 47 33.88 2.62 6.83
N HIS A 48 33.47 1.39 6.49
CA HIS A 48 34.28 0.20 6.65
C HIS A 48 35.59 0.25 5.84
N ILE A 49 35.55 0.82 4.63
CA ILE A 49 36.75 0.99 3.78
C ILE A 49 37.68 2.08 4.30
N TYR A 50 37.14 3.19 4.82
CA TYR A 50 37.92 4.40 5.11
C TYR A 50 38.16 4.70 6.61
N THR A 51 37.49 4.02 7.56
CA THR A 51 37.62 4.30 9.01
C THR A 51 37.27 3.08 9.88
N SER A 52 38.29 2.54 10.56
CA SER A 52 38.21 1.33 11.39
C SER A 52 37.77 1.54 12.85
N LYS A 53 37.80 2.78 13.37
CA LYS A 53 37.69 3.01 14.83
C LYS A 53 36.26 3.22 15.36
N TYR A 54 35.32 3.63 14.50
CA TYR A 54 33.93 3.95 14.89
C TYR A 54 32.89 2.97 14.32
N THR A 55 33.34 1.93 13.63
CA THR A 55 32.52 1.02 12.83
C THR A 55 31.62 0.13 13.70
N ASN A 56 32.06 -0.29 14.89
CA ASN A 56 31.33 -1.24 15.72
C ASN A 56 30.01 -0.67 16.28
N PHE A 57 30.03 0.54 16.85
CA PHE A 57 28.83 1.15 17.40
C PHE A 57 27.79 1.44 16.30
N PHE A 58 28.23 1.98 15.17
CA PHE A 58 27.35 2.25 14.03
C PHE A 58 26.77 0.96 13.44
N THR A 59 27.56 -0.09 13.29
CA THR A 59 27.07 -1.37 12.74
C THR A 59 26.03 -2.02 13.66
N TRP A 60 26.28 -1.98 14.97
CA TRP A 60 25.34 -2.50 15.98
C TRP A 60 24.04 -1.68 16.02
N PHE A 61 24.15 -0.35 16.04
CA PHE A 61 22.99 0.55 16.04
C PHE A 61 22.15 0.38 14.77
N ASN A 62 22.77 0.35 13.59
CA ASN A 62 22.09 0.13 12.31
C ASN A 62 21.40 -1.25 12.29
N SER A 63 22.05 -2.30 12.81
CA SER A 63 21.45 -3.64 12.87
C SER A 63 20.18 -3.66 13.71
N ILE A 64 20.21 -3.04 14.90
CA ILE A 64 19.01 -2.93 15.76
C ILE A 64 17.92 -2.13 15.07
N PHE A 65 18.30 -1.01 14.43
CA PHE A 65 17.35 -0.14 13.75
C PHE A 65 16.65 -0.88 12.61
N ILE A 66 17.41 -1.61 11.78
CA ILE A 66 16.87 -2.43 10.68
C ILE A 66 15.94 -3.50 11.23
N VAL A 67 16.31 -4.22 12.29
CA VAL A 67 15.47 -5.27 12.89
C VAL A 67 14.18 -4.68 13.46
N ALA A 68 14.27 -3.63 14.26
CA ALA A 68 13.10 -2.97 14.85
C ALA A 68 12.14 -2.42 13.77
N TRP A 69 12.67 -1.79 12.73
CA TRP A 69 11.88 -1.29 11.61
C TRP A 69 11.29 -2.39 10.74
N THR A 70 11.98 -3.51 10.57
CA THR A 70 11.45 -4.69 9.88
C THR A 70 10.22 -5.23 10.61
N VAL A 71 10.30 -5.34 11.94
CA VAL A 71 9.16 -5.76 12.78
C VAL A 71 8.01 -4.76 12.66
N PHE A 72 8.30 -3.46 12.69
CA PHE A 72 7.29 -2.41 12.53
C PHE A 72 6.55 -2.51 11.18
N ILE A 73 7.27 -2.71 10.07
CA ILE A 73 6.67 -2.88 8.75
C ILE A 73 5.84 -4.16 8.67
N VAL A 74 6.31 -5.27 9.23
CA VAL A 74 5.55 -6.53 9.25
C VAL A 74 4.23 -6.38 10.01
N LEU A 75 4.24 -5.68 11.15
CA LEU A 75 3.03 -5.36 11.89
C LEU A 75 2.10 -4.42 11.10
N HIS A 76 2.66 -3.38 10.48
CA HIS A 76 1.89 -2.41 9.69
C HIS A 76 1.29 -3.04 8.43
N TRP A 77 2.04 -3.92 7.76
CA TRP A 77 1.60 -4.76 6.65
C TRP A 77 0.41 -5.62 7.07
N ARG A 78 0.52 -6.32 8.19
CA ARG A 78 -0.56 -7.17 8.72
C ARG A 78 -1.83 -6.38 9.03
N TRP A 79 -1.68 -5.12 9.46
CA TRP A 79 -2.80 -4.20 9.69
C TRP A 79 -3.41 -3.67 8.38
N ALA A 80 -2.57 -3.28 7.41
CA ALA A 80 -3.00 -2.84 6.07
C ALA A 80 -3.70 -3.98 5.30
N ILE A 81 -3.27 -5.22 5.52
CA ILE A 81 -3.77 -6.41 4.83
C ILE A 81 -5.03 -7.02 5.43
N LYS A 82 -5.35 -6.74 6.70
CA LYS A 82 -6.59 -7.22 7.35
C LYS A 82 -7.86 -6.93 6.54
N GLY A 83 -7.81 -5.99 5.59
CA GLY A 83 -8.91 -5.67 4.68
C GLY A 83 -8.96 -6.35 3.31
N LYS A 84 -7.96 -7.14 2.84
CA LYS A 84 -7.91 -7.53 1.41
C LYS A 84 -7.33 -8.89 1.00
N THR A 85 -6.68 -9.69 1.85
CA THR A 85 -5.92 -10.85 1.31
C THR A 85 -6.75 -12.02 0.78
N PHE A 86 -8.02 -12.20 1.17
CA PHE A 86 -8.80 -13.36 0.71
C PHE A 86 -9.97 -13.06 -0.25
N PHE A 87 -10.43 -11.81 -0.36
CA PHE A 87 -11.66 -11.47 -1.10
C PHE A 87 -11.44 -10.67 -2.41
N SER A 88 -10.19 -10.44 -2.81
CA SER A 88 -9.86 -9.54 -3.94
C SER A 88 -10.27 -10.10 -5.31
N LYS A 89 -10.04 -11.40 -5.59
CA LYS A 89 -10.29 -11.96 -6.94
C LYS A 89 -11.76 -11.85 -7.37
N GLY A 90 -12.69 -12.15 -6.47
CA GLY A 90 -14.13 -12.02 -6.77
C GLY A 90 -14.62 -10.57 -6.84
N TRP A 91 -14.04 -9.67 -6.03
CA TRP A 91 -14.42 -8.24 -6.02
C TRP A 91 -13.86 -7.48 -7.22
N GLU A 92 -12.62 -7.79 -7.65
CA GLU A 92 -12.00 -7.19 -8.84
C GLU A 92 -12.74 -7.62 -10.10
N ALA A 93 -13.08 -8.91 -10.23
CA ALA A 93 -13.92 -9.40 -11.32
C ALA A 93 -15.31 -8.71 -11.35
N LYS A 94 -15.96 -8.53 -10.19
CA LYS A 94 -17.24 -7.80 -10.11
C LYS A 94 -17.12 -6.32 -10.47
N LYS A 95 -16.01 -5.67 -10.10
CA LYS A 95 -15.78 -4.26 -10.45
C LYS A 95 -15.49 -4.10 -11.93
N ALA A 96 -14.59 -4.91 -12.50
CA ALA A 96 -14.30 -4.90 -13.93
C ALA A 96 -15.57 -5.10 -14.76
N LYS A 97 -16.41 -6.08 -14.38
CA LYS A 97 -17.70 -6.31 -15.03
C LYS A 97 -18.62 -5.09 -14.97
N LYS A 98 -18.71 -4.42 -13.81
CA LYS A 98 -19.49 -3.18 -13.65
C LYS A 98 -18.95 -1.98 -14.44
N TYR A 99 -17.64 -1.91 -14.68
CA TYR A 99 -17.05 -0.85 -15.50
C TYR A 99 -17.36 -1.06 -16.98
N ILE A 100 -17.23 -2.29 -17.48
CA ILE A 100 -17.58 -2.66 -18.85
C ILE A 100 -19.07 -2.43 -19.11
N GLU A 101 -19.94 -2.88 -18.20
CA GLU A 101 -21.40 -2.70 -18.30
C GLU A 101 -21.81 -1.22 -18.27
N LYS A 102 -21.10 -0.37 -17.51
CA LYS A 102 -21.33 1.08 -17.52
C LYS A 102 -20.89 1.77 -18.81
N GLN A 103 -19.90 1.23 -19.52
CA GLN A 103 -19.49 1.76 -20.82
C GLN A 103 -20.49 1.33 -21.90
N SER A 104 -20.88 0.05 -21.91
CA SER A 104 -21.86 -0.46 -22.90
C SER A 104 -23.22 0.24 -22.79
N THR A 105 -23.74 0.46 -21.57
CA THR A 105 -25.02 1.18 -21.40
C THR A 105 -24.92 2.65 -21.80
N LYS A 106 -23.76 3.30 -21.60
CA LYS A 106 -23.56 4.69 -22.03
C LYS A 106 -23.45 4.81 -23.55
N GLU A 107 -22.74 3.89 -24.19
CA GLU A 107 -22.61 3.83 -25.65
C GLU A 107 -23.96 3.51 -26.31
N GLU A 108 -24.75 2.61 -25.74
CA GLU A 108 -26.09 2.28 -26.22
C GLU A 108 -27.05 3.48 -26.15
N THR A 109 -27.02 4.28 -25.06
CA THR A 109 -27.86 5.48 -24.96
C THR A 109 -27.48 6.61 -25.91
N THR A 110 -26.20 6.71 -26.30
CA THR A 110 -25.74 7.74 -27.26
C THR A 110 -25.93 7.36 -28.72
N MET A 111 -26.29 6.10 -29.03
CA MET A 111 -26.55 5.64 -30.39
C MET A 111 -27.99 5.87 -30.84
N TRP A 112 -28.89 6.20 -29.90
CA TRP A 112 -30.31 6.46 -30.13
C TRP A 112 -30.70 7.93 -29.90
N GLU A 113 -29.73 8.81 -29.64
CA GLU A 113 -29.84 10.29 -29.69
C GLU A 113 -29.16 10.82 -30.96
#